data_AF-A0A5C4YC70-F1
#
_entry.id   AF-A0A5C4YC70-F1
#
_cell.length_a   1.000
_cell.length_b   1.000
_cell.length_c   1.000
_cell.angle_alpha   90.00
_cell.angle_beta   90.00
_cell.angle_gamma   90.00
#
_symmetry.space_group_name_H-M   'P 1'
#
loop_
_entity.id
_entity.type
_entity.pdbx_description
1 polymer ?
#
loop_
_entity_poly.entity_id
_entity_poly.type
_entity_poly.pdbx_seq_one_letter_code
_entity_poly.pdbx_strand_id
1 'polypeptide(L)'
;KKSGREVVYVGDVVGTGSSRKSAINSIQWHLGKEIDGVPNKHSGGIVMGSTIAPIFFNTAQDSGALPIICDVSNLEMGDEFEIHPYEGKIVKNGSVVAEFKLSPNTILDEVRAGGRIPLIIGRGLCAKAREFLGMENENIFTKPEQPEASSGGYTLAQKMLGHACGVEGVRPGMYIEPRTLTVGSQDTTGPMTRDEIKELASLGFNADFVMQSFCHTAAYPKVSDSNLHKTLPNFMTSRGGVSLKPGDGVIHSWLNRFVLPDTVGTGG
;
A
#
# COMPACT_ATOMS: atom_id res chain seq x y z
N LYS A 1 2.65 -4.51 26.04
CA LYS A 1 3.88 -5.34 25.93
C LYS A 1 4.30 -6.02 27.25
N LYS A 2 4.26 -5.39 28.44
CA LYS A 2 4.55 -6.09 29.72
C LYS A 2 3.64 -7.30 29.99
N SER A 3 2.41 -7.28 29.46
CA SER A 3 1.45 -8.38 29.53
C SER A 3 1.76 -9.57 28.63
N GLY A 4 2.76 -9.49 27.73
CA GLY A 4 3.05 -10.53 26.73
C GLY A 4 2.05 -10.64 25.58
N ARG A 5 0.96 -9.85 25.60
CA ARG A 5 -0.07 -9.81 24.55
C ARG A 5 0.30 -8.86 23.40
N GLU A 6 -0.19 -9.19 22.20
CA GLU A 6 -0.17 -8.26 21.07
C GLU A 6 -1.04 -7.04 21.38
N VAL A 7 -0.61 -5.87 20.91
CA VAL A 7 -1.31 -4.60 21.13
C VAL A 7 -1.89 -4.15 19.80
N VAL A 8 -3.16 -3.78 19.80
CA VAL A 8 -3.90 -3.34 18.62
C VAL A 8 -4.04 -1.82 18.64
N TYR A 9 -3.79 -1.17 17.51
CA TYR A 9 -4.10 0.26 17.37
C TYR A 9 -5.57 0.41 17.03
N VAL A 10 -6.34 1.12 17.87
CA VAL A 10 -7.79 1.29 17.71
C VAL A 10 -8.12 2.78 17.68
N GLY A 11 -9.02 3.19 16.78
CA GLY A 11 -9.58 4.55 16.80
C GLY A 11 -10.84 4.68 15.94
N ASP A 12 -11.68 5.68 16.21
CA ASP A 12 -12.93 5.86 15.47
C ASP A 12 -12.68 6.13 13.97
N VAL A 13 -11.74 7.02 13.67
CA VAL A 13 -11.33 7.39 12.32
C VAL A 13 -9.80 7.35 12.24
N VAL A 14 -9.26 6.47 11.40
CA VAL A 14 -7.82 6.19 11.33
C VAL A 14 -7.24 6.55 9.97
N GLY A 15 -6.09 7.22 9.99
CA GLY A 15 -5.24 7.38 8.79
C GLY A 15 -5.66 8.46 7.80
N THR A 16 -6.52 9.40 8.18
CA THR A 16 -6.93 10.52 7.32
C THR A 16 -5.78 11.48 7.01
N GLY A 17 -5.82 12.09 5.83
CA GLY A 17 -4.89 13.15 5.44
C GLY A 17 -3.75 12.65 4.56
N SER A 18 -2.51 12.79 5.04
CA SER A 18 -1.30 12.60 4.22
C SER A 18 -0.99 11.13 3.91
N SER A 19 -0.44 10.86 2.73
CA SER A 19 0.04 9.54 2.27
C SER A 19 1.40 9.11 2.87
N ARG A 20 1.89 9.81 3.90
CA ARG A 20 3.22 9.55 4.46
C ARG A 20 3.28 8.18 5.14
N LYS A 21 4.00 7.24 4.51
CA LYS A 21 4.28 5.89 5.03
C LYS A 21 4.90 5.88 6.43
N SER A 22 5.55 6.97 6.85
CA SER A 22 6.07 7.12 8.22
C SER A 22 5.01 6.87 9.30
N ALA A 23 3.72 7.17 9.05
CA ALA A 23 2.66 6.95 10.01
C ALA A 23 2.52 5.46 10.39
N ILE A 24 2.41 4.58 9.40
CA ILE A 24 2.32 3.14 9.67
C ILE A 24 3.66 2.57 10.14
N ASN A 25 4.79 3.06 9.61
CA ASN A 25 6.12 2.61 10.07
C ASN A 25 6.29 2.84 11.57
N SER A 26 5.82 3.98 12.12
CA SER A 26 5.86 4.26 13.55
C SER A 26 4.94 3.35 14.38
N ILE A 27 3.74 3.04 13.87
CA ILE A 27 2.84 2.07 14.53
C ILE A 27 3.49 0.69 14.56
N GLN A 28 4.02 0.22 13.43
CA GLN A 28 4.66 -1.09 13.33
C GLN A 28 5.96 -1.17 14.13
N TRP A 29 6.73 -0.08 14.22
CA TRP A 29 7.89 -0.01 15.10
C TRP A 29 7.56 -0.35 16.55
N HIS A 30 6.41 0.14 17.04
CA HIS A 30 6.01 -0.08 18.42
C HIS A 30 5.18 -1.36 18.62
N LEU A 31 4.31 -1.71 17.68
CA LEU A 31 3.27 -2.74 17.85
C LEU A 31 3.48 -3.97 16.95
N GLY A 32 4.30 -3.85 15.90
CA GLY A 32 4.61 -4.93 14.97
C GLY A 32 5.72 -5.86 15.47
N LYS A 33 6.25 -6.64 14.53
CA LYS A 33 7.27 -7.67 14.71
C LYS A 33 8.53 -7.31 13.93
N GLU A 34 9.68 -7.64 14.49
CA GLU A 34 10.96 -7.54 13.79
C GLU A 34 10.95 -8.45 12.57
N ILE A 35 11.67 -8.02 11.53
CA ILE A 35 11.84 -8.80 10.31
C ILE A 35 13.27 -9.36 10.35
N ASP A 36 13.38 -10.69 10.28
CA ASP A 36 14.70 -11.34 10.32
C ASP A 36 15.59 -10.86 9.17
N GLY A 37 16.83 -10.54 9.49
CA GLY A 37 17.80 -10.00 8.54
C GLY A 37 17.54 -8.56 8.04
N VAL A 38 16.48 -7.87 8.47
CA VAL A 38 16.16 -6.49 8.05
C VAL A 38 16.23 -5.53 9.24
N PRO A 39 17.33 -4.78 9.41
CA PRO A 39 17.50 -3.90 10.56
C PRO A 39 16.57 -2.69 10.50
N ASN A 40 16.15 -2.22 11.67
CA ASN A 40 15.38 -0.98 11.85
C ASN A 40 14.04 -0.91 11.06
N LYS A 41 13.46 -2.05 10.70
CA LYS A 41 12.13 -2.15 10.08
C LYS A 41 11.31 -3.25 10.78
N HIS A 42 10.03 -2.96 10.97
CA HIS A 42 9.07 -3.90 11.53
C HIS A 42 7.91 -4.10 10.55
N SER A 43 7.26 -5.26 10.59
CA SER A 43 6.08 -5.62 9.81
C SER A 43 4.96 -6.13 10.75
N GLY A 44 3.78 -6.41 10.21
CA GLY A 44 2.66 -6.92 10.97
C GLY A 44 1.96 -5.85 11.80
N GLY A 45 1.35 -6.27 12.90
CA GLY A 45 0.48 -5.44 13.73
C GLY A 45 -0.97 -5.45 13.22
N ILE A 46 -1.88 -5.00 14.08
CA ILE A 46 -3.31 -4.92 13.79
C ILE A 46 -3.76 -3.48 13.99
N VAL A 47 -4.52 -2.98 13.03
CA VAL A 47 -5.11 -1.64 13.07
C VAL A 47 -6.62 -1.78 12.93
N MET A 48 -7.37 -1.22 13.87
CA MET A 48 -8.83 -1.25 13.88
C MET A 48 -9.39 0.17 13.85
N GLY A 49 -10.51 0.34 13.17
CA GLY A 49 -11.33 1.53 13.33
C GLY A 49 -12.67 1.49 12.64
N SER A 50 -13.62 2.29 13.11
CA SER A 50 -14.95 2.43 12.48
C SER A 50 -14.83 2.95 11.06
N THR A 51 -13.79 3.74 10.77
CA THR A 51 -13.41 4.15 9.43
C THR A 51 -11.89 4.19 9.31
N ILE A 52 -11.36 3.57 8.26
CA ILE A 52 -9.94 3.65 7.91
C ILE A 52 -9.82 4.32 6.54
N ALA A 53 -9.03 5.38 6.43
CA ALA A 53 -8.83 6.08 5.17
C ALA A 53 -8.17 5.15 4.12
N PRO A 54 -8.62 5.15 2.84
CA PRO A 54 -8.18 4.16 1.85
C PRO A 54 -6.67 4.09 1.61
N ILE A 55 -5.97 5.24 1.61
CA ILE A 55 -4.51 5.27 1.42
C ILE A 55 -3.80 4.60 2.59
N PHE A 56 -4.22 4.91 3.82
CA PHE A 56 -3.64 4.32 5.02
C PHE A 56 -3.94 2.81 5.09
N PHE A 57 -5.16 2.40 4.75
CA PHE A 57 -5.56 0.99 4.67
C PHE A 57 -4.61 0.22 3.74
N ASN A 58 -4.44 0.70 2.50
CA ASN A 58 -3.51 0.08 1.53
C ASN A 58 -2.07 0.06 2.05
N THR A 59 -1.60 1.15 2.67
CA THR A 59 -0.23 1.21 3.19
C THR A 59 0.00 0.20 4.32
N ALA A 60 -0.99 0.02 5.21
CA ALA A 60 -0.95 -0.96 6.29
C ALA A 60 -0.95 -2.40 5.74
N GLN A 61 -1.81 -2.67 4.76
CA GLN A 61 -1.89 -3.94 4.05
C GLN A 61 -0.59 -4.28 3.31
N ASP A 62 -0.01 -3.31 2.58
CA ASP A 62 1.24 -3.47 1.84
C ASP A 62 2.42 -3.73 2.78
N SER A 63 2.39 -3.18 3.99
CA SER A 63 3.43 -3.39 5.02
C SER A 63 3.18 -4.59 5.94
N GLY A 64 2.19 -5.44 5.64
CA GLY A 64 1.93 -6.69 6.34
C GLY A 64 1.05 -6.59 7.58
N ALA A 65 0.53 -5.42 7.91
CA ALA A 65 -0.44 -5.26 8.98
C ALA A 65 -1.83 -5.79 8.57
N LEU A 66 -2.65 -6.11 9.57
CA LEU A 66 -4.07 -6.47 9.38
C LEU A 66 -4.96 -5.26 9.73
N PRO A 67 -5.38 -4.45 8.75
CA PRO A 67 -6.41 -3.43 8.95
C PRO A 67 -7.82 -4.07 9.01
N ILE A 68 -8.59 -3.73 10.04
CA ILE A 68 -9.96 -4.22 10.26
C ILE A 68 -10.89 -3.01 10.42
N ILE A 69 -11.93 -2.96 9.60
CA ILE A 69 -12.99 -1.95 9.72
C ILE A 69 -14.16 -2.58 10.47
N CYS A 70 -14.46 -2.09 11.66
CA CYS A 70 -15.55 -2.57 12.51
C CYS A 70 -15.98 -1.46 13.49
N ASP A 71 -17.14 -1.62 14.13
CA ASP A 71 -17.52 -0.74 15.24
C ASP A 71 -16.53 -0.92 16.39
N VAL A 72 -15.95 0.19 16.88
CA VAL A 72 -15.00 0.20 18.00
C VAL A 72 -15.55 0.89 19.24
N SER A 73 -16.83 1.30 19.24
CA SER A 73 -17.44 2.05 20.35
C SER A 73 -17.44 1.33 21.69
N ASN A 74 -17.42 0.00 21.69
CA ASN A 74 -17.38 -0.86 22.88
C ASN A 74 -15.96 -1.25 23.32
N LEU A 75 -14.92 -0.65 22.72
CA LEU A 75 -13.51 -0.90 23.03
C LEU A 75 -12.87 0.34 23.66
N GLU A 76 -12.32 0.17 24.87
CA GLU A 76 -11.63 1.19 25.64
C GLU A 76 -10.15 0.86 25.81
N MET A 77 -9.36 1.89 26.10
CA MET A 77 -7.92 1.73 26.34
C MET A 77 -7.66 0.80 27.53
N GLY A 78 -6.87 -0.26 27.29
CA GLY A 78 -6.52 -1.24 28.30
C GLY A 78 -7.41 -2.49 28.31
N ASP A 79 -8.45 -2.52 27.48
CA ASP A 79 -9.25 -3.72 27.29
C ASP A 79 -8.43 -4.89 26.76
N GLU A 80 -8.77 -6.08 27.24
CA GLU A 80 -8.32 -7.35 26.67
C GLU A 80 -9.48 -7.99 25.92
N PHE A 81 -9.25 -8.33 24.66
CA PHE A 81 -10.25 -8.93 23.78
C PHE A 81 -9.59 -9.89 22.80
N GLU A 82 -10.41 -10.73 22.19
CA GLU A 82 -10.01 -11.68 21.17
C GLU A 82 -10.50 -11.21 19.79
N ILE A 83 -9.65 -11.38 18.79
CA ILE A 83 -10.00 -11.18 17.39
C ILE A 83 -10.06 -12.55 16.75
N HIS A 84 -11.20 -12.90 16.16
CA HIS A 84 -11.39 -14.16 15.44
C HIS A 84 -11.49 -13.83 13.94
N PRO A 85 -10.36 -13.78 13.19
CA PRO A 85 -10.34 -13.21 11.85
C PRO A 85 -11.13 -14.00 10.81
N TYR A 86 -11.19 -15.33 10.97
CA TYR A 86 -11.92 -16.22 10.09
C TYR A 86 -13.44 -16.17 10.33
N GLU A 87 -13.86 -15.88 11.56
CA GLU A 87 -15.28 -15.71 11.90
C GLU A 87 -15.76 -14.27 11.73
N GLY A 88 -14.85 -13.31 11.65
CA GLY A 88 -15.20 -11.90 11.55
C GLY A 88 -15.76 -11.33 12.85
N LYS A 89 -15.22 -11.72 14.01
CA LYS A 89 -15.74 -11.32 15.33
C LYS A 89 -14.69 -10.75 16.26
N ILE A 90 -15.10 -9.78 17.06
CA ILE A 90 -14.37 -9.25 18.21
C ILE A 90 -15.11 -9.70 19.47
N VAL A 91 -14.42 -10.43 20.35
CA VAL A 91 -14.99 -11.00 21.58
C VAL A 91 -14.31 -10.38 22.79
N LYS A 92 -15.09 -9.76 23.67
CA LYS A 92 -14.62 -9.21 24.95
C LYS A 92 -15.42 -9.84 26.07
N ASN A 93 -14.74 -10.37 27.09
CA ASN A 93 -15.38 -11.04 28.24
C ASN A 93 -16.38 -12.15 27.84
N GLY A 94 -16.06 -12.93 26.80
CA GLY A 94 -16.92 -14.00 26.30
C GLY A 94 -18.15 -13.56 25.50
N SER A 95 -18.34 -12.25 25.26
CA SER A 95 -19.43 -11.70 24.46
C SER A 95 -18.91 -11.08 23.18
N VAL A 96 -19.64 -11.24 22.07
CA VAL A 96 -19.33 -10.57 20.80
C VAL A 96 -19.66 -9.09 20.95
N VAL A 97 -18.65 -8.23 20.79
CA VAL A 97 -18.80 -6.76 20.91
C VAL A 97 -18.78 -6.04 19.57
N ALA A 98 -18.26 -6.69 18.52
CA ALA A 98 -18.32 -6.21 17.14
C ALA A 98 -18.18 -7.38 16.16
N GLU A 99 -18.78 -7.23 14.98
CA GLU A 99 -18.60 -8.10 13.83
C GLU A 99 -17.96 -7.32 12.67
N PHE A 100 -17.24 -8.02 11.81
CA PHE A 100 -16.56 -7.43 10.66
C PHE A 100 -16.46 -8.42 9.50
N LYS A 101 -16.36 -7.88 8.29
CA LYS A 101 -16.00 -8.64 7.10
C LYS A 101 -14.64 -8.16 6.60
N LEU A 102 -13.71 -9.09 6.45
CA LEU A 102 -12.41 -8.81 5.84
C LEU A 102 -12.59 -8.50 4.35
N SER A 103 -12.00 -7.39 3.90
CA SER A 103 -12.00 -6.96 2.52
C SER A 103 -10.62 -6.39 2.16
N PRO A 104 -9.94 -6.88 1.12
CA PRO A 104 -10.36 -7.97 0.23
C PRO A 104 -10.34 -9.34 0.94
N ASN A 105 -10.96 -10.36 0.33
CA ASN A 105 -10.94 -11.74 0.82
C ASN A 105 -9.52 -12.34 0.86
N THR A 106 -8.58 -11.76 0.12
CA THR A 106 -7.16 -12.17 0.07
C THR A 106 -6.32 -11.67 1.25
N ILE A 107 -6.85 -10.79 2.11
CA ILE A 107 -6.06 -10.10 3.13
C ILE A 107 -5.33 -11.04 4.10
N LEU A 108 -5.88 -12.22 4.36
CA LEU A 108 -5.25 -13.22 5.24
C LEU A 108 -3.98 -13.81 4.61
N ASP A 109 -3.98 -14.06 3.30
CA ASP A 109 -2.78 -14.51 2.59
C ASP A 109 -1.72 -13.40 2.51
N GLU A 110 -2.17 -12.14 2.41
CA GLU A 110 -1.28 -10.99 2.38
C GLU A 110 -0.57 -10.80 3.71
N VAL A 111 -1.30 -10.87 4.83
CA VAL A 111 -0.71 -10.83 6.18
C VAL A 111 0.24 -12.01 6.38
N ARG A 112 -0.14 -13.21 5.93
CA ARG A 112 0.73 -14.40 6.00
C ARG A 112 2.03 -14.22 5.21
N ALA A 113 1.96 -13.57 4.05
CA ALA A 113 3.12 -13.27 3.21
C ALA A 113 3.98 -12.10 3.73
N GLY A 114 3.59 -11.46 4.83
CA GLY A 114 4.26 -10.27 5.36
C GLY A 114 3.93 -8.98 4.62
N GLY A 115 2.88 -8.99 3.80
CA GLY A 115 2.37 -7.85 3.04
C GLY A 115 1.79 -8.24 1.69
N ARG A 116 0.93 -7.38 1.14
CA ARG A 116 0.35 -7.57 -0.20
C ARG A 116 1.41 -7.54 -1.32
N ILE A 117 2.42 -6.68 -1.22
CA ILE A 117 3.50 -6.60 -2.21
C ILE A 117 4.31 -7.92 -2.29
N PRO A 118 4.84 -8.47 -1.18
CA PRO A 118 5.45 -9.80 -1.17
C PRO A 118 4.54 -10.90 -1.75
N LEU A 119 3.25 -10.89 -1.41
CA LEU A 119 2.29 -11.88 -1.93
C LEU A 119 2.19 -11.83 -3.46
N ILE A 120 2.05 -10.63 -4.05
CA ILE A 120 1.93 -10.48 -5.51
C ILE A 120 3.19 -11.01 -6.21
N ILE A 121 4.38 -10.63 -5.70
CA ILE A 121 5.66 -11.09 -6.26
C ILE A 121 5.78 -12.62 -6.13
N GLY A 122 5.50 -13.17 -4.95
CA GLY A 122 5.58 -14.61 -4.69
C GLY A 122 4.60 -15.43 -5.53
N ARG A 123 3.36 -14.96 -5.68
CA ARG A 123 2.33 -15.57 -6.54
C ARG A 123 2.77 -15.56 -8.00
N GLY A 124 3.28 -14.43 -8.49
CA GLY A 124 3.78 -14.30 -9.87
C GLY A 124 4.97 -15.23 -10.15
N LEU A 125 5.90 -15.36 -9.19
CA LEU A 125 7.00 -16.31 -9.28
C LEU A 125 6.51 -17.76 -9.34
N CYS A 126 5.57 -18.12 -8.46
CA CYS A 126 4.97 -19.45 -8.43
C CYS A 126 4.29 -19.79 -9.76
N ALA A 127 3.48 -18.87 -10.30
CA ALA A 127 2.79 -19.04 -11.57
C ALA A 127 3.78 -19.30 -12.72
N LYS A 128 4.82 -18.46 -12.86
CA LYS A 128 5.85 -18.63 -13.89
C LYS A 128 6.62 -19.94 -13.77
N ALA A 129 6.96 -20.35 -12.55
CA ALA A 129 7.65 -21.62 -12.32
C ALA A 129 6.78 -22.82 -12.73
N ARG A 130 5.48 -22.79 -12.39
CA ARG A 130 4.53 -23.85 -12.74
C ARG A 130 4.31 -23.94 -14.25
N GLU A 131 4.14 -22.80 -14.92
CA GLU A 131 4.04 -22.73 -16.39
C GLU A 131 5.27 -23.34 -17.05
N PHE A 132 6.47 -22.95 -16.62
CA PHE A 132 7.73 -23.49 -17.14
C PHE A 132 7.84 -25.02 -16.94
N LEU A 133 7.35 -25.52 -15.80
CA LEU A 133 7.33 -26.96 -15.48
C LEU A 133 6.16 -27.71 -16.13
N GLY A 134 5.29 -27.05 -16.91
CA GLY A 134 4.10 -27.67 -17.51
C GLY A 134 3.06 -28.13 -16.50
N MET A 135 3.02 -27.53 -15.31
CA MET A 135 2.07 -27.85 -14.25
C MET A 135 0.79 -27.03 -14.40
N GLU A 136 -0.33 -27.57 -13.89
CA GLU A 136 -1.59 -26.82 -13.82
C GLU A 136 -1.50 -25.60 -12.89
N ASN A 137 -2.46 -24.69 -12.97
CA ASN A 137 -2.57 -23.54 -12.07
C ASN A 137 -2.63 -23.97 -10.59
N GLU A 138 -2.13 -23.11 -9.71
CA GLU A 138 -2.13 -23.35 -8.27
C GLU A 138 -3.52 -23.14 -7.63
N ASN A 139 -3.75 -23.82 -6.50
CA ASN A 139 -4.92 -23.65 -5.64
C ASN A 139 -4.50 -23.45 -4.15
N ILE A 140 -3.29 -22.94 -3.95
CA ILE A 140 -2.68 -22.62 -2.65
C ILE A 140 -3.18 -21.24 -2.17
N PHE A 141 -3.25 -20.26 -3.06
CA PHE A 141 -3.63 -18.89 -2.73
C PHE A 141 -5.13 -18.66 -2.90
N THR A 142 -5.68 -17.84 -2.01
CA THR A 142 -7.04 -17.32 -2.12
C THR A 142 -7.16 -16.48 -3.38
N LYS A 143 -8.13 -16.82 -4.23
CA LYS A 143 -8.43 -16.08 -5.45
C LYS A 143 -9.30 -14.85 -5.09
N PRO A 144 -9.01 -13.66 -5.63
CA PRO A 144 -9.86 -12.50 -5.40
C PRO A 144 -11.30 -12.76 -5.84
N GLU A 145 -12.26 -12.39 -5.01
CA GLU A 145 -13.68 -12.44 -5.37
C GLU A 145 -13.92 -11.62 -6.65
N GLN A 146 -14.63 -12.20 -7.61
CA GLN A 146 -15.07 -11.50 -8.81
C GLN A 146 -16.47 -10.96 -8.57
N PRO A 147 -16.74 -9.70 -8.93
CA PRO A 147 -18.09 -9.14 -8.80
C PRO A 147 -19.07 -9.84 -9.74
N GLU A 148 -20.36 -9.73 -9.43
CA GLU A 148 -21.42 -10.30 -10.26
C GLU A 148 -21.41 -9.75 -11.68
N ALA A 149 -21.80 -10.60 -12.64
CA ALA A 149 -21.95 -10.20 -14.03
C ALA A 149 -23.03 -9.11 -14.14
N SER A 150 -22.74 -8.06 -14.90
CA SER A 150 -23.66 -6.95 -15.14
C SER A 150 -23.70 -6.60 -16.62
N SER A 151 -24.91 -6.37 -17.13
CA SER A 151 -25.19 -5.91 -18.49
C SER A 151 -25.17 -4.38 -18.65
N GLY A 152 -25.04 -3.63 -17.54
CA GLY A 152 -24.97 -2.17 -17.59
C GLY A 152 -23.67 -1.67 -18.25
N GLY A 153 -23.68 -0.47 -18.83
CA GLY A 153 -22.45 0.12 -19.39
C GLY A 153 -21.36 0.38 -18.34
N TYR A 154 -20.19 0.83 -18.80
CA TYR A 154 -19.07 1.25 -17.94
C TYR A 154 -19.01 2.76 -17.80
N THR A 155 -18.70 3.25 -16.60
CA THR A 155 -18.36 4.65 -16.36
C THR A 155 -16.98 4.99 -16.95
N LEU A 156 -16.63 6.27 -17.08
CA LEU A 156 -15.32 6.67 -17.61
C LEU A 156 -14.15 6.08 -16.80
N ALA A 157 -14.21 6.13 -15.46
CA ALA A 157 -13.16 5.55 -14.61
C ALA A 157 -13.02 4.03 -14.81
N GLN A 158 -14.15 3.32 -14.95
CA GLN A 158 -14.16 1.89 -15.22
C GLN A 158 -13.55 1.55 -16.58
N LYS A 159 -13.78 2.39 -17.60
CA LYS A 159 -13.17 2.25 -18.93
C LYS A 159 -11.67 2.53 -18.90
N MET A 160 -11.23 3.59 -18.21
CA MET A 160 -9.79 3.92 -18.09
C MET A 160 -9.02 2.80 -17.39
N LEU A 161 -9.54 2.28 -16.29
CA LEU A 161 -8.94 1.13 -15.59
C LEU A 161 -8.99 -0.15 -16.45
N GLY A 162 -10.10 -0.41 -17.15
CA GLY A 162 -10.21 -1.53 -18.08
C GLY A 162 -9.16 -1.46 -19.19
N HIS A 163 -9.05 -0.30 -19.83
CA HIS A 163 -8.06 -0.06 -20.87
C HIS A 163 -6.62 -0.29 -20.35
N ALA A 164 -6.30 0.16 -19.14
CA ALA A 164 -5.01 -0.10 -18.50
C ALA A 164 -4.76 -1.59 -18.17
N CYS A 165 -5.81 -2.39 -18.09
CA CYS A 165 -5.76 -3.85 -17.90
C CYS A 165 -5.95 -4.66 -19.21
N GLY A 166 -6.13 -4.01 -20.36
CA GLY A 166 -6.37 -4.68 -21.64
C GLY A 166 -7.79 -5.24 -21.83
N VAL A 167 -8.78 -4.74 -21.08
CA VAL A 167 -10.20 -5.12 -21.18
C VAL A 167 -11.09 -3.90 -21.44
N GLU A 168 -12.36 -4.09 -21.82
CA GLU A 168 -13.26 -2.97 -22.15
C GLU A 168 -13.59 -2.09 -20.92
N GLY A 169 -13.71 -2.72 -19.75
CA GLY A 169 -14.03 -2.03 -18.51
C GLY A 169 -13.95 -2.96 -17.30
N VAL A 170 -13.82 -2.36 -16.12
CA VAL A 170 -13.78 -3.08 -14.83
C VAL A 170 -15.03 -2.80 -14.01
N ARG A 171 -15.32 -3.65 -13.03
CA ARG A 171 -16.49 -3.49 -12.13
C ARG A 171 -16.04 -3.18 -10.69
N PRO A 172 -16.87 -2.47 -9.89
CA PRO A 172 -16.57 -2.23 -8.48
C PRO A 172 -16.36 -3.56 -7.74
N GLY A 173 -15.33 -3.62 -6.90
CA GLY A 173 -14.95 -4.84 -6.17
C GLY A 173 -14.05 -5.80 -6.96
N MET A 174 -13.86 -5.60 -8.26
CA MET A 174 -12.94 -6.42 -9.07
C MET A 174 -11.49 -6.14 -8.69
N TYR A 175 -10.73 -7.18 -8.37
CA TYR A 175 -9.27 -7.09 -8.30
C TYR A 175 -8.68 -6.93 -9.68
N ILE A 176 -7.81 -5.93 -9.85
CA ILE A 176 -7.17 -5.58 -11.11
C ILE A 176 -5.72 -5.16 -10.89
N GLU A 177 -4.89 -5.34 -11.92
CA GLU A 177 -3.50 -4.89 -11.94
C GLU A 177 -3.30 -3.96 -13.16
N PRO A 178 -3.70 -2.67 -13.06
CA PRO A 178 -3.63 -1.75 -14.19
C PRO A 178 -2.19 -1.33 -14.48
N ARG A 179 -1.83 -1.26 -15.77
CA ARG A 179 -0.57 -0.65 -16.18
C ARG A 179 -0.53 0.81 -15.73
N THR A 180 0.49 1.14 -14.95
CA THR A 180 0.72 2.51 -14.45
C THR A 180 1.75 3.20 -15.34
N LEU A 181 1.33 4.25 -16.05
CA LEU A 181 2.18 4.95 -17.02
C LEU A 181 2.93 6.10 -16.37
N THR A 182 2.23 6.92 -15.57
CA THR A 182 2.81 8.11 -14.94
C THR A 182 2.89 7.96 -13.43
N VAL A 183 4.08 8.14 -12.86
CA VAL A 183 4.34 8.05 -11.43
C VAL A 183 4.97 9.35 -10.90
N GLY A 184 4.35 9.96 -9.89
CA GLY A 184 4.87 11.14 -9.20
C GLY A 184 5.57 10.83 -7.87
N SER A 185 6.63 11.58 -7.55
CA SER A 185 7.31 11.55 -6.26
C SER A 185 7.74 12.95 -5.83
N GLN A 186 7.55 13.30 -4.55
CA GLN A 186 7.99 14.56 -3.96
C GLN A 186 9.05 14.36 -2.89
N ASP A 187 9.66 15.44 -2.42
CA ASP A 187 10.89 15.45 -1.61
C ASP A 187 10.70 15.10 -0.13
N THR A 188 9.47 15.04 0.38
CA THR A 188 9.20 14.55 1.75
C THR A 188 8.93 13.06 1.82
N THR A 189 8.35 12.46 0.77
CA THR A 189 8.14 11.00 0.67
C THR A 189 9.24 10.30 -0.13
N GLY A 190 9.89 11.01 -1.06
CA GLY A 190 10.96 10.53 -1.93
C GLY A 190 12.12 9.80 -1.23
N PRO A 191 12.61 10.23 -0.05
CA PRO A 191 13.61 9.46 0.69
C PRO A 191 13.12 8.07 1.08
N MET A 192 11.87 7.95 1.56
CA MET A 192 11.27 6.66 1.91
C MET A 192 11.01 5.85 0.65
N THR A 193 10.48 6.46 -0.41
CA THR A 193 10.28 5.81 -1.71
C THR A 193 11.59 5.23 -2.26
N ARG A 194 12.70 5.99 -2.20
CA ARG A 194 14.04 5.51 -2.57
C ARG A 194 14.43 4.26 -1.79
N ASP A 195 14.19 4.26 -0.48
CA ASP A 195 14.61 3.15 0.38
C ASP A 195 13.74 1.90 0.13
N GLU A 196 12.43 2.04 -0.12
CA GLU A 196 11.58 0.93 -0.58
C GLU A 196 12.00 0.41 -1.97
N ILE A 197 12.37 1.27 -2.92
CA ILE A 197 12.88 0.86 -4.25
C ILE A 197 14.16 0.03 -4.12
N LYS A 198 15.04 0.37 -3.17
CA LYS A 198 16.27 -0.41 -2.90
C LYS A 198 15.93 -1.79 -2.33
N GLU A 199 14.98 -1.87 -1.40
CA GLU A 199 14.54 -3.15 -0.83
C GLU A 199 13.92 -4.06 -1.88
N LEU A 200 13.18 -3.49 -2.85
CA LEU A 200 12.64 -4.22 -4.01
C LEU A 200 13.70 -4.58 -5.06
N ALA A 201 14.99 -4.30 -4.81
CA ALA A 201 16.11 -4.53 -5.72
C ALA A 201 15.89 -3.93 -7.13
N SER A 202 15.16 -2.82 -7.23
CA SER A 202 14.85 -2.19 -8.51
C SER A 202 16.05 -1.39 -9.02
N LEU A 203 16.56 -1.82 -10.17
CA LEU A 203 17.65 -1.18 -10.92
C LEU A 203 17.15 -0.22 -12.00
N GLY A 204 15.85 -0.22 -12.29
CA GLY A 204 15.21 0.64 -13.27
C GLY A 204 13.70 0.70 -13.03
N PHE A 205 13.06 1.73 -13.57
CA PHE A 205 11.62 1.86 -13.52
C PHE A 205 10.96 1.18 -14.72
N ASN A 206 9.89 0.41 -14.45
CA ASN A 206 9.06 -0.20 -15.48
C ASN A 206 7.89 0.69 -15.91
N ALA A 207 7.54 1.71 -15.13
CA ALA A 207 6.56 2.71 -15.54
C ALA A 207 7.15 3.60 -16.64
N ASP A 208 6.32 4.00 -17.61
CA ASP A 208 6.76 4.79 -18.77
C ASP A 208 7.36 6.15 -18.39
N PHE A 209 6.83 6.77 -17.33
CA PHE A 209 7.30 8.06 -16.85
C PHE A 209 7.27 8.15 -15.32
N VAL A 210 8.42 8.38 -14.71
CA VAL A 210 8.55 8.62 -13.26
C VAL A 210 9.17 9.99 -13.04
N MET A 211 8.53 10.86 -12.24
CA MET A 211 9.00 12.22 -11.97
C MET A 211 9.22 12.48 -10.48
N GLN A 212 10.40 12.99 -10.12
CA GLN A 212 10.73 13.49 -8.79
C GLN A 212 10.74 15.02 -8.76
N SER A 213 10.13 15.61 -7.72
CA SER A 213 10.14 17.06 -7.47
C SER A 213 10.83 17.44 -6.15
N PHE A 214 11.14 18.73 -5.99
CA PHE A 214 11.72 19.31 -4.77
C PHE A 214 10.92 20.55 -4.34
N CYS A 215 9.67 20.33 -3.94
CA CYS A 215 8.71 21.41 -3.73
C CYS A 215 8.42 21.72 -2.25
N HIS A 216 8.67 20.79 -1.33
CA HIS A 216 8.32 20.95 0.08
C HIS A 216 9.48 21.46 0.94
N THR A 217 10.73 21.19 0.54
CA THR A 217 11.93 21.45 1.35
C THR A 217 12.86 22.49 0.73
N ALA A 218 12.52 23.05 -0.44
CA ALA A 218 13.39 23.94 -1.20
C ALA A 218 13.52 25.36 -0.60
N ALA A 219 12.48 25.89 0.05
CA ALA A 219 12.48 27.29 0.51
C ALA A 219 13.47 27.54 1.66
N TYR A 220 13.53 26.62 2.63
CA TYR A 220 14.37 26.73 3.82
C TYR A 220 14.99 25.36 4.17
N PRO A 221 15.97 24.90 3.36
CA PRO A 221 16.47 23.53 3.48
C PRO A 221 17.29 23.36 4.76
N LYS A 222 17.01 22.30 5.52
CA LYS A 222 17.92 21.81 6.56
C LYS A 222 19.16 21.19 5.89
N VAL A 223 20.17 20.86 6.71
CA VAL A 223 21.36 20.14 6.24
C VAL A 223 20.97 18.78 5.62
N SER A 224 20.02 18.07 6.24
CA SER A 224 19.46 16.82 5.70
C SER A 224 18.83 17.01 4.32
N ASP A 225 18.06 18.07 4.15
CA ASP A 225 17.33 18.37 2.91
C ASP A 225 18.32 18.74 1.80
N SER A 226 19.33 19.54 2.12
CA SER A 226 20.43 19.89 1.20
C SER A 226 21.19 18.65 0.71
N ASN A 227 21.39 17.65 1.58
CA ASN A 227 22.02 16.39 1.20
C ASN A 227 21.09 15.54 0.31
N LEU A 228 19.79 15.54 0.61
CA LEU A 228 18.79 14.89 -0.22
C LEU A 228 18.75 15.49 -1.63
N HIS A 229 18.75 16.83 -1.74
CA HIS A 229 18.75 17.54 -3.03
C HIS A 229 19.95 17.17 -3.91
N LYS A 230 21.09 16.81 -3.30
CA LYS A 230 22.30 16.37 -4.03
C LYS A 230 22.26 14.91 -4.46
N THR A 231 21.54 14.05 -3.73
CA THR A 231 21.64 12.59 -3.88
C THR A 231 20.42 11.96 -4.56
N LEU A 232 19.22 12.47 -4.29
CA LEU A 232 17.98 11.93 -4.83
C LEU A 232 17.86 12.07 -6.36
N PRO A 233 18.29 13.18 -7.00
CA PRO A 233 18.22 13.30 -8.46
C PRO A 233 18.95 12.16 -9.17
N ASN A 234 20.20 11.89 -8.79
CA ASN A 234 21.00 10.82 -9.39
C ASN A 234 20.38 9.44 -9.18
N PHE A 235 19.76 9.20 -8.02
CA PHE A 235 19.06 7.95 -7.77
C PHE A 235 17.88 7.74 -8.74
N MET A 236 17.12 8.80 -9.02
CA MET A 236 15.97 8.77 -9.92
C MET A 236 16.40 8.66 -11.38
N THR A 237 17.36 9.48 -11.82
CA THR A 237 17.81 9.51 -13.21
C THR A 237 18.58 8.25 -13.62
N SER A 238 19.36 7.66 -12.72
CA SER A 238 20.02 6.36 -12.97
C SER A 238 19.04 5.20 -13.22
N ARG A 239 17.76 5.37 -12.88
CA ARG A 239 16.68 4.40 -13.09
C ARG A 239 15.74 4.77 -14.24
N GLY A 240 16.07 5.81 -15.02
CA GLY A 240 15.26 6.30 -16.13
C GLY A 240 14.19 7.33 -15.74
N GLY A 241 14.17 7.79 -14.48
CA GLY A 241 13.24 8.83 -14.03
C GLY A 241 13.69 10.25 -14.39
N VAL A 242 12.74 11.18 -14.39
CA VAL A 242 12.98 12.62 -14.52
C VAL A 242 13.05 13.25 -13.15
N SER A 243 14.04 14.10 -12.92
CA SER A 243 14.19 14.86 -11.68
C SER A 243 14.11 16.36 -11.97
N LEU A 244 13.16 17.04 -11.34
CA LEU A 244 13.16 18.50 -11.26
C LEU A 244 14.27 18.97 -10.32
N LYS A 245 14.44 20.28 -10.23
CA LYS A 245 15.41 20.95 -9.36
C LYS A 245 14.71 21.67 -8.20
N PRO A 246 15.39 21.87 -7.05
CA PRO A 246 14.91 22.77 -6.02
C PRO A 246 14.63 24.17 -6.60
N GLY A 247 13.44 24.69 -6.36
CA GLY A 247 12.98 25.98 -6.89
C GLY A 247 12.11 25.91 -8.15
N ASP A 248 12.02 24.76 -8.82
CA ASP A 248 11.17 24.61 -10.02
C ASP A 248 9.67 24.69 -9.69
N GLY A 249 9.29 24.46 -8.43
CA GLY A 249 7.93 24.64 -7.94
C GLY A 249 7.18 23.33 -7.69
N VAL A 250 5.86 23.47 -7.48
CA VAL A 250 4.98 22.40 -6.97
C VAL A 250 4.88 21.21 -7.92
N ILE A 251 4.96 19.99 -7.38
CA ILE A 251 4.93 18.71 -8.13
C ILE A 251 3.81 18.65 -9.16
N HIS A 252 2.56 18.91 -8.76
CA HIS A 252 1.40 18.73 -9.62
C HIS A 252 1.34 19.74 -10.76
N SER A 253 1.92 20.94 -10.58
CA SER A 253 2.07 21.89 -11.67
C SER A 253 2.90 21.28 -12.81
N TRP A 254 3.94 20.52 -12.49
CA TRP A 254 4.78 19.87 -13.50
C TRP A 254 4.19 18.55 -13.97
N LEU A 255 3.82 17.65 -13.05
CA LEU A 255 3.35 16.31 -13.37
C LEU A 255 2.13 16.33 -14.31
N ASN A 256 1.18 17.23 -14.06
CA ASN A 256 -0.05 17.33 -14.87
C ASN A 256 0.21 17.78 -16.31
N ARG A 257 1.41 18.28 -16.63
CA ARG A 257 1.82 18.62 -18.01
C ARG A 257 2.43 17.43 -18.75
N PHE A 258 2.71 16.33 -18.06
CA PHE A 258 3.33 15.12 -18.60
C PHE A 258 2.39 13.90 -18.62
N VAL A 259 1.19 14.02 -18.05
CA VAL A 259 0.20 12.94 -18.11
C VAL A 259 -0.39 12.83 -19.52
N LEU A 260 -0.62 11.60 -19.97
CA LEU A 260 -1.36 11.33 -21.19
C LEU A 260 -2.85 11.16 -20.88
N PRO A 261 -3.77 11.73 -21.68
CA PRO A 261 -5.21 11.52 -21.50
C PRO A 261 -5.59 10.04 -21.46
N ASP A 262 -6.62 9.70 -20.69
CA ASP A 262 -7.20 8.35 -20.57
C ASP A 262 -6.22 7.24 -20.09
N THR A 263 -5.12 7.63 -19.44
CA THR A 263 -4.15 6.72 -18.83
C THR A 263 -4.24 6.70 -17.30
N VAL A 264 -3.66 5.68 -16.69
CA VAL A 264 -3.66 5.47 -15.23
C VAL A 264 -2.26 5.76 -14.68
N GLY A 265 -2.23 6.43 -13.54
CA GLY A 265 -1.00 6.82 -12.83
C GLY A 265 -1.16 6.75 -11.31
N THR A 266 -0.07 6.95 -10.59
CA THR A 266 -0.05 7.04 -9.12
C THR A 266 1.03 8.02 -8.65
N GLY A 267 1.09 8.32 -7.35
CA GLY A 267 2.18 9.12 -6.81
C GLY A 267 2.20 9.18 -5.28
N GLY A 268 3.40 9.37 -4.73
CA GLY A 268 3.66 9.57 -3.31
C GLY A 268 4.05 10.99 -2.97
#